data_AF-A0A9N9ZPI3-F1
#
_entry.id   AF-A0A9N9ZPI3-F1
#
_cell.length_a   1.000
_cell.length_b   1.000
_cell.length_c   1.000
_cell.angle_alpha   90.00
_cell.angle_beta   90.00
_cell.angle_gamma   90.00
#
_symmetry.space_group_name_H-M   'P 1'
#
loop_
_entity.id
_entity.type
_entity.pdbx_description
1 polymer ?
#
loop_
_entity_poly.entity_id
_entity_poly.type
_entity_poly.pdbx_seq_one_letter_code
_entity_poly.pdbx_strand_id
1 'polypeptide(L)'
;MASIAASLQASLPKPKYTGEDEEAPAHTKQRGARIVGVGHLDHNQIVLKRSGPPPYGQRSGWRPRTQEDFGDGGAFPEVPIAQYPLDMGRKGETSNALAVRVDSEGKVKYDAIARQGHDDKRIIHTSFKDLIPLRQRADAGEIDLARPDKEAVAATTQRTKDALAVLISGAAAAQKPKNVNVGQRKEPTFVRYTPTNHMGDNSKKQDRIMKIVERQKDPMELAKFKHKKIPRGPPSPPPPIMHSPPRKLTAEDQEMWKIPPPVSNWKNPKGFTIALDKRLAADGRGLQDIAINDKHAQFAESVRMAERHAREEVQQRSKMQQRLAEKEKLQKEENLRSLAQQAREERNKGGRKRQSSRDSRDSRDSRGSRDSRSRSRSYSDSYSDASDSEDSEVREREKARRERQKEEERKLRQNRMGAERRMQVMAREQNRDISEKIALGLAKPTQSKETMYDSRLFNQQSGFNSGFNEDNHYDKPLFAAQDAISSIYRPRANMDEDDGPEAGDREMAKIQKASRFGEALGKGTFKGAGDAEAREGPVQFEKEAADPFNVDKFLSEVEQTTSSKRGYGLQSEGRQPKRARVDEDDD
;
A
#
# COMPACT_ATOMS: atom_id res chain seq x y z
N MET A 1 -38.25 56.88 -20.76
CA MET A 1 -39.55 57.06 -20.07
C MET A 1 -39.49 58.21 -19.06
N ALA A 2 -39.10 59.41 -19.48
CA ALA A 2 -39.06 60.59 -18.59
C ALA A 2 -39.99 61.73 -19.07
N SER A 3 -40.59 61.59 -20.26
CA SER A 3 -41.44 62.62 -20.88
C SER A 3 -42.93 62.47 -20.55
N ILE A 4 -43.40 61.29 -20.16
CA ILE A 4 -44.83 61.02 -19.85
C ILE A 4 -45.17 61.44 -18.40
N ALA A 5 -44.19 61.39 -17.49
CA ALA A 5 -44.38 61.81 -16.10
C ALA A 5 -44.60 63.33 -15.96
N ALA A 6 -43.96 64.13 -16.82
CA ALA A 6 -44.10 65.59 -16.81
C ALA A 6 -45.48 66.07 -17.33
N SER A 7 -46.07 65.36 -18.30
CA SER A 7 -47.39 65.73 -18.85
C SER A 7 -48.55 65.40 -17.89
N LEU A 8 -48.40 64.36 -17.06
CA LEU A 8 -49.41 63.99 -16.05
C LEU A 8 -49.39 64.90 -14.82
N GLN A 9 -48.27 65.54 -14.50
CA GLN A 9 -48.20 66.51 -13.40
C GLN A 9 -48.86 67.86 -13.75
N ALA A 10 -48.99 68.19 -15.04
CA ALA A 10 -49.63 69.42 -15.50
C ALA A 10 -51.17 69.36 -15.54
N SER A 11 -51.77 68.16 -15.53
CA SER A 11 -53.23 67.97 -15.60
C SER A 11 -53.91 67.83 -14.24
N LEU A 12 -53.15 67.84 -13.13
CA LEU A 12 -53.71 67.79 -11.78
C LEU A 12 -54.00 69.20 -11.24
N PRO A 13 -55.14 69.43 -10.56
CA PRO A 13 -55.43 70.70 -9.92
C PRO A 13 -54.40 71.01 -8.83
N LYS A 14 -54.02 72.30 -8.72
CA LYS A 14 -53.00 72.76 -7.77
C LYS A 14 -53.32 72.28 -6.34
N PRO A 15 -52.35 71.72 -5.60
CA PRO A 15 -52.58 71.26 -4.23
C PRO A 15 -53.01 72.44 -3.35
N LYS A 16 -54.06 72.25 -2.55
CA LYS A 16 -54.61 73.28 -1.64
C LYS A 16 -53.73 73.55 -0.42
N TYR A 17 -52.56 72.94 -0.34
CA TYR A 17 -51.62 73.11 0.75
C TYR A 17 -50.23 73.36 0.17
N THR A 18 -49.87 74.64 0.09
CA THR A 18 -48.51 75.11 -0.18
C THR A 18 -47.92 75.42 1.18
N GLY A 19 -47.13 74.51 1.75
CA GLY A 19 -46.50 74.64 3.07
C GLY A 19 -45.44 75.75 3.13
N GLU A 20 -45.82 76.98 2.78
CA GLU A 20 -44.97 78.17 2.79
C GLU A 20 -44.76 78.72 4.23
N ASP A 21 -45.53 78.22 5.20
CA ASP A 21 -45.45 78.63 6.61
C ASP A 21 -44.91 77.54 7.57
N GLU A 22 -44.41 76.39 7.09
CA GLU A 22 -43.67 75.46 7.94
C GLU A 22 -42.16 75.78 7.95
N GLU A 23 -41.71 76.40 9.03
CA GLU A 23 -40.30 76.74 9.22
C GLU A 23 -39.46 75.45 9.40
N ALA A 24 -38.70 75.08 8.37
CA ALA A 24 -37.84 73.90 8.42
C ALA A 24 -36.79 74.02 9.55
N PRO A 25 -36.55 72.94 10.33
CA PRO A 25 -35.65 72.96 11.48
C PRO A 25 -34.22 73.38 11.07
N ALA A 26 -33.59 74.22 11.90
CA ALA A 26 -32.38 75.00 11.60
C ALA A 26 -31.15 74.24 11.07
N HIS A 27 -31.16 72.90 11.05
CA HIS A 27 -30.04 72.05 10.64
C HIS A 27 -29.94 71.79 9.13
N THR A 28 -30.97 72.12 8.32
CA THR A 28 -30.97 71.86 6.86
C THR A 28 -30.63 73.08 5.99
N LYS A 29 -30.39 74.25 6.58
CA LYS A 29 -29.99 75.46 5.83
C LYS A 29 -28.49 75.40 5.48
N GLN A 30 -28.16 75.03 4.24
CA GLN A 30 -26.81 75.20 3.69
C GLN A 30 -26.45 76.69 3.64
N ARG A 31 -25.47 77.12 4.44
CA ARG A 31 -25.02 78.52 4.48
C ARG A 31 -23.98 78.78 3.39
N GLY A 32 -24.42 79.34 2.27
CA GLY A 32 -23.54 80.03 1.32
C GLY A 32 -23.07 81.39 1.86
N ALA A 33 -22.02 81.95 1.24
CA ALA A 33 -21.47 83.25 1.63
C ALA A 33 -22.51 84.37 1.42
N ARG A 34 -22.76 85.14 2.49
CA ARG A 34 -23.72 86.25 2.51
C ARG A 34 -23.04 87.49 1.91
N ILE A 35 -23.47 87.94 0.74
CA ILE A 35 -23.05 89.23 0.18
C ILE A 35 -23.85 90.32 0.88
N VAL A 36 -23.17 91.21 1.60
CA VAL A 36 -23.77 92.31 2.37
C VAL A 36 -23.61 93.60 1.57
N GLY A 37 -24.70 94.35 1.38
CA GLY A 37 -24.69 95.65 0.71
C GLY A 37 -24.01 96.75 1.55
N VAL A 38 -23.51 97.78 0.87
CA VAL A 38 -22.60 98.84 1.37
C VAL A 38 -23.14 99.65 2.56
N GLY A 39 -24.44 99.58 2.90
CA GLY A 39 -25.07 100.35 3.97
C GLY A 39 -25.27 99.65 5.32
N HIS A 40 -24.74 98.43 5.52
CA HIS A 40 -24.94 97.65 6.77
C HIS A 40 -23.67 97.51 7.63
N LEU A 41 -22.66 98.35 7.38
CA LEU A 41 -21.31 98.23 7.96
C LEU A 41 -21.14 98.87 9.35
N ASP A 42 -22.10 99.67 9.83
CA ASP A 42 -21.81 100.60 10.93
C ASP A 42 -22.23 100.15 12.34
N HIS A 43 -22.87 98.99 12.54
CA HIS A 43 -23.28 98.52 13.88
C HIS A 43 -22.85 97.09 14.26
N ASN A 44 -22.20 96.37 13.35
CA ASN A 44 -21.54 95.11 13.68
C ASN A 44 -20.08 95.24 13.31
N GLN A 45 -19.24 95.47 14.32
CA GLN A 45 -17.79 95.45 14.20
C GLN A 45 -17.36 94.18 13.46
N ILE A 46 -16.99 94.32 12.19
CA ILE A 46 -16.35 93.25 11.42
C ILE A 46 -14.96 93.07 12.04
N VAL A 47 -14.87 92.22 13.05
CA VAL A 47 -13.59 91.79 13.61
C VAL A 47 -12.96 90.88 12.56
N LEU A 48 -11.90 91.37 11.90
CA LEU A 48 -10.93 90.50 11.23
C LEU A 48 -10.54 89.41 12.24
N LYS A 49 -11.03 88.18 12.03
CA LYS A 49 -10.55 87.02 12.77
C LYS A 49 -9.07 86.85 12.43
N ARG A 50 -8.20 87.46 13.23
CA ARG A 50 -6.78 87.13 13.23
C ARG A 50 -6.71 85.67 13.65
N SER A 51 -6.29 84.78 12.75
CA SER A 51 -6.02 83.40 13.11
C SER A 51 -4.75 83.35 13.95
N GLY A 52 -4.77 82.55 15.01
CA GLY A 52 -3.65 82.39 15.93
C GLY A 52 -3.72 83.27 17.19
N PRO A 53 -2.94 82.90 18.22
CA PRO A 53 -2.97 83.54 19.52
C PRO A 53 -2.42 84.98 19.47
N PRO A 54 -2.98 85.92 20.26
CA PRO A 54 -2.34 87.22 20.50
C PRO A 54 -0.92 87.01 21.06
N PRO A 55 0.00 87.99 20.92
CA PRO A 55 1.29 87.92 21.60
C PRO A 55 1.13 87.94 23.12
N TYR A 56 2.15 87.46 23.84
CA TYR A 56 2.17 87.47 25.30
C TYR A 56 1.93 88.89 25.86
N GLY A 57 1.10 89.00 26.88
CA GLY A 57 0.67 90.28 27.46
C GLY A 57 -0.58 90.92 26.83
N GLN A 58 -1.01 90.49 25.63
CA GLN A 58 -2.22 91.00 24.96
C GLN A 58 -3.39 89.99 24.95
N ARG A 59 -3.38 89.04 25.90
CA ARG A 59 -4.34 87.92 25.97
C ARG A 59 -5.46 88.11 27.00
N SER A 60 -5.52 89.29 27.62
CA SER A 60 -6.60 89.64 28.56
C SER A 60 -7.96 89.63 27.84
N GLY A 61 -8.87 88.76 28.28
CA GLY A 61 -10.20 88.62 27.69
C GLY A 61 -10.28 87.71 26.45
N TRP A 62 -9.14 87.24 25.95
CA TRP A 62 -9.09 86.27 24.86
C TRP A 62 -9.28 84.85 25.40
N ARG A 63 -10.07 84.03 24.70
CA ARG A 63 -10.47 82.68 25.14
C ARG A 63 -10.34 81.69 23.99
N PRO A 64 -9.34 80.80 23.99
CA PRO A 64 -9.23 79.77 22.96
C PRO A 64 -10.33 78.72 23.12
N ARG A 65 -10.99 78.36 22.02
CA ARG A 65 -12.06 77.36 21.96
C ARG A 65 -11.77 76.26 20.93
N THR A 66 -11.18 76.60 19.80
CA THR A 66 -10.83 75.64 18.73
C THR A 66 -9.34 75.32 18.74
N GLN A 67 -8.96 74.24 18.06
CA GLN A 67 -7.55 73.87 17.94
C GLN A 67 -6.72 74.95 17.22
N GLU A 68 -7.35 75.68 16.30
CA GLU A 68 -6.73 76.77 15.52
C GLU A 68 -6.38 77.99 16.38
N ASP A 69 -7.08 78.20 17.51
CA ASP A 69 -6.80 79.31 18.43
C ASP A 69 -5.43 79.15 19.12
N PHE A 70 -4.90 77.93 19.18
CA PHE A 70 -3.58 77.62 19.76
C PHE A 70 -2.43 77.75 18.75
N GLY A 71 -2.70 77.97 17.45
CA GLY A 71 -1.65 77.97 16.41
C GLY A 71 -0.90 76.63 16.37
N ASP A 72 0.41 76.65 16.63
CA ASP A 72 1.27 75.46 16.72
C ASP A 72 1.10 74.66 18.03
N GLY A 73 0.14 75.05 18.87
CA GLY A 73 -0.18 74.38 20.13
C GLY A 73 0.32 75.15 21.37
N GLY A 74 0.25 74.47 22.52
CA GLY A 74 0.57 75.06 23.82
C GLY A 74 -0.64 75.69 24.50
N ALA A 75 -0.75 75.48 25.82
CA ALA A 75 -1.78 76.07 26.66
C ALA A 75 -1.25 77.35 27.32
N PHE A 76 -2.08 78.37 27.43
CA PHE A 76 -1.72 79.69 27.95
C PHE A 76 -2.09 79.79 29.43
N PRO A 77 -1.12 79.73 30.36
CA PRO A 77 -1.40 79.71 31.79
C PRO A 77 -2.03 81.03 32.29
N GLU A 78 -1.82 82.14 31.59
CA GLU A 78 -2.46 83.43 31.91
C GLU A 78 -3.99 83.46 31.65
N VAL A 79 -4.53 82.50 30.90
CA VAL A 79 -5.98 82.40 30.63
C VAL A 79 -6.58 81.36 31.59
N PRO A 80 -7.43 81.76 32.56
CA PRO A 80 -7.95 80.88 33.61
C PRO A 80 -9.11 79.99 33.11
N ILE A 81 -8.84 79.19 32.07
CA ILE A 81 -9.77 78.23 31.47
C ILE A 81 -8.98 76.95 31.18
N ALA A 82 -9.62 75.79 31.36
CA ALA A 82 -9.06 74.51 30.96
C ALA A 82 -8.88 74.48 29.44
N GLN A 83 -7.63 74.40 28.99
CA GLN A 83 -7.22 74.42 27.60
C GLN A 83 -6.70 73.04 27.22
N TYR A 84 -7.10 72.55 26.06
CA TYR A 84 -6.73 71.21 25.58
C TYR A 84 -6.13 71.29 24.16
N PRO A 85 -4.91 71.85 23.99
CA PRO A 85 -4.22 71.77 22.70
C PRO A 85 -4.02 70.30 22.31
N LEU A 86 -4.32 69.96 21.05
CA LEU A 86 -4.27 68.59 20.51
C LEU A 86 -5.13 67.59 21.31
N ASP A 87 -6.21 68.07 21.93
CA ASP A 87 -7.09 67.30 22.82
C ASP A 87 -6.37 66.64 24.02
N MET A 88 -5.14 67.06 24.32
CA MET A 88 -4.37 66.53 25.45
C MET A 88 -4.98 66.96 26.78
N GLY A 89 -5.09 66.03 27.74
CA GLY A 89 -5.64 66.31 29.08
C GLY A 89 -7.16 66.16 29.19
N ARG A 90 -7.86 65.88 28.08
CA ARG A 90 -9.26 65.44 28.13
C ARG A 90 -9.35 64.02 28.70
N LYS A 91 -10.41 63.76 29.47
CA LYS A 91 -10.71 62.41 29.95
C LYS A 91 -11.08 61.53 28.75
N GLY A 92 -10.19 60.62 28.38
CA GLY A 92 -10.44 59.65 27.31
C GLY A 92 -11.40 58.54 27.73
N GLU A 93 -11.94 57.85 26.74
CA GLU A 93 -12.64 56.58 26.93
C GLU A 93 -11.65 55.45 27.24
N THR A 94 -12.07 54.43 27.99
CA THR A 94 -11.24 53.26 28.25
C THR A 94 -11.05 52.49 26.95
N SER A 95 -9.82 52.43 26.44
CA SER A 95 -9.49 51.74 25.19
C SER A 95 -8.50 50.60 25.43
N ASN A 96 -8.65 49.52 24.66
CA ASN A 96 -7.75 48.36 24.67
C ASN A 96 -6.50 48.56 23.78
N ALA A 97 -6.31 49.76 23.24
CA ALA A 97 -5.20 50.06 22.33
C ALA A 97 -3.90 50.29 23.13
N LEU A 98 -2.80 49.72 22.65
CA LEU A 98 -1.48 50.06 23.15
C LEU A 98 -1.16 51.52 22.78
N ALA A 99 -0.63 52.29 23.72
CA ALA A 99 -0.22 53.67 23.47
C ALA A 99 0.83 53.73 22.34
N VAL A 100 0.58 54.58 21.35
CA VAL A 100 1.52 54.83 20.24
C VAL A 100 2.75 55.51 20.82
N ARG A 101 3.90 54.83 20.77
CA ARG A 101 5.19 55.37 21.22
C ARG A 101 5.97 55.89 20.02
N VAL A 102 6.81 56.89 20.27
CA VAL A 102 7.71 57.47 19.28
C VAL A 102 9.16 57.27 19.75
N ASP A 103 10.09 57.15 18.81
CA ASP A 103 11.53 57.13 19.10
C ASP A 103 12.11 58.54 19.26
N SER A 104 13.40 58.63 19.56
CA SER A 104 14.10 59.91 19.67
C SER A 104 14.25 60.62 18.31
N GLU A 105 14.07 59.91 17.19
CA GLU A 105 14.11 60.45 15.83
C GLU A 105 12.73 60.97 15.38
N GLY A 106 11.67 60.79 16.18
CA GLY A 106 10.31 61.19 15.82
C GLY A 106 9.52 60.15 15.02
N LYS A 107 10.04 58.93 14.81
CA LYS A 107 9.36 57.83 14.13
C LYS A 107 8.51 57.02 15.10
N VAL A 108 7.35 56.60 14.62
CA VAL A 108 6.43 55.76 15.39
C VAL A 108 7.04 54.37 15.61
N LYS A 109 7.10 53.92 16.87
CA LYS A 109 7.63 52.62 17.29
C LYS A 109 6.61 51.51 17.09
N TYR A 110 6.47 51.03 15.85
CA TYR A 110 5.68 49.83 15.56
C TYR A 110 6.25 48.56 16.22
N ASP A 111 7.52 48.59 16.61
CA ASP A 111 8.21 47.53 17.37
C ASP A 111 7.51 47.14 18.66
N ALA A 112 6.76 48.07 19.27
CA ALA A 112 6.02 47.82 20.50
C ALA A 112 4.99 46.67 20.36
N ILE A 113 4.49 46.45 19.13
CA ILE A 113 3.61 45.34 18.80
C ILE A 113 4.37 44.01 18.87
N ALA A 114 5.53 43.92 18.22
CA ALA A 114 6.36 42.72 18.21
C ALA A 114 6.99 42.41 19.59
N ARG A 115 7.18 43.43 20.42
CA ARG A 115 7.70 43.31 21.80
C ARG A 115 6.63 42.91 22.83
N GLN A 116 5.36 42.84 22.44
CA GLN A 116 4.30 42.46 23.37
C GLN A 116 4.57 41.07 23.96
N GLY A 117 4.61 40.95 25.29
CA GLY A 117 4.91 39.68 25.98
C GLY A 117 6.39 39.37 26.14
N HIS A 118 7.27 40.31 25.76
CA HIS A 118 8.70 40.23 25.99
C HIS A 118 9.16 41.31 26.99
N ASP A 119 10.30 41.05 27.65
CA ASP A 119 10.97 42.06 28.47
C ASP A 119 11.55 43.18 27.59
N ASP A 120 11.62 44.40 28.13
CA ASP A 120 12.19 45.56 27.43
C ASP A 120 13.65 45.35 27.00
N LYS A 121 14.38 44.50 27.73
CA LYS A 121 15.79 44.16 27.45
C LYS A 121 15.96 43.17 26.30
N ARG A 122 14.91 42.46 25.88
CA ARG A 122 15.00 41.50 24.78
C ARG A 122 15.12 42.27 23.47
N ILE A 123 16.15 41.96 22.70
CA ILE A 123 16.36 42.56 21.37
C ILE A 123 15.50 41.79 20.37
N ILE A 124 14.68 42.54 19.61
CA ILE A 124 13.84 42.01 18.53
C ILE A 124 14.10 42.89 17.31
N HIS A 125 14.45 42.25 16.20
CA HIS A 125 14.63 42.92 14.92
C HIS A 125 13.28 43.01 14.22
N THR A 126 12.85 44.23 13.94
CA THR A 126 11.54 44.57 13.37
C THR A 126 11.69 45.49 12.16
N SER A 127 12.82 46.19 12.07
CA SER A 127 13.00 47.30 11.14
C SER A 127 13.75 46.86 9.88
N PHE A 128 13.47 47.48 8.74
CA PHE A 128 14.25 47.22 7.51
C PHE A 128 15.74 47.52 7.68
N LYS A 129 16.11 48.46 8.56
CA LYS A 129 17.50 48.73 8.92
C LYS A 129 18.21 47.46 9.41
N ASP A 130 17.49 46.56 10.09
CA ASP A 130 18.03 45.28 10.58
C ASP A 130 18.35 44.27 9.47
N LEU A 131 17.73 44.39 8.29
CA LEU A 131 18.00 43.51 7.14
C LEU A 131 19.26 43.91 6.38
N ILE A 132 19.65 45.18 6.45
CA ILE A 132 20.82 45.72 5.75
C ILE A 132 22.09 45.15 6.41
N PRO A 133 23.05 44.60 5.65
CA PRO A 133 24.33 44.15 6.20
C PRO A 133 25.03 45.26 6.99
N LEU A 134 25.54 44.95 8.18
CA LEU A 134 26.13 45.95 9.09
C LEU A 134 27.19 46.82 8.42
N ARG A 135 28.07 46.23 7.59
CA ARG A 135 29.12 46.96 6.85
C ARG A 135 28.60 48.02 5.87
N GLN A 136 27.34 47.90 5.44
CA GLN A 136 26.70 48.80 4.48
C GLN A 136 25.75 49.78 5.16
N ARG A 137 25.55 49.68 6.49
CA ARG A 137 24.70 50.62 7.23
C ARG A 137 25.45 51.93 7.44
N ALA A 138 24.78 53.05 7.16
CA ALA A 138 25.30 54.38 7.44
C ALA A 138 25.61 54.59 8.93
N ASP A 139 24.87 53.93 9.81
CA ASP A 139 24.95 54.10 11.27
C ASP A 139 26.04 53.21 11.93
N ALA A 140 26.65 52.28 11.20
CA ALA A 140 27.41 51.17 11.81
C ALA A 140 28.89 51.43 12.10
N GLY A 141 29.45 52.59 11.69
CA GLY A 141 30.83 52.98 12.02
C GLY A 141 31.88 51.88 11.79
N GLU A 142 32.95 51.90 12.60
CA GLU A 142 33.88 50.76 12.70
C GLU A 142 33.24 49.66 13.57
N ILE A 143 32.96 48.51 12.96
CA ILE A 143 32.33 47.39 13.64
C ILE A 143 33.38 46.65 14.47
N ASP A 144 33.33 46.81 15.78
CA ASP A 144 34.13 46.01 16.70
C ASP A 144 33.54 44.58 16.82
N LEU A 145 34.30 43.62 16.32
CA LEU A 145 34.01 42.18 16.40
C LEU A 145 34.95 41.46 17.39
N ALA A 146 35.69 42.22 18.21
CA ALA A 146 36.54 41.64 19.23
C ALA A 146 35.70 40.82 20.21
N ARG A 147 36.28 39.71 20.67
CA ARG A 147 35.70 38.97 21.77
C ARG A 147 35.83 39.79 23.05
N PRO A 148 34.89 39.69 24.00
CA PRO A 148 35.05 40.30 25.31
C PRO A 148 36.37 39.89 25.98
N ASP A 149 36.87 40.74 26.86
CA ASP A 149 38.13 40.52 27.58
C ASP A 149 38.16 39.17 28.31
N LYS A 150 39.36 38.59 28.41
CA LYS A 150 39.57 37.29 29.06
C LYS A 150 39.04 37.27 30.51
N GLU A 151 39.18 38.38 31.23
CA GLU A 151 38.67 38.52 32.60
C GLU A 151 37.13 38.54 32.65
N ALA A 152 36.48 39.24 31.73
CA ALA A 152 35.02 39.26 31.62
C ALA A 152 34.48 37.87 31.26
N VAL A 153 35.17 37.15 30.36
CA VAL A 153 34.84 35.76 30.03
C VAL A 153 35.01 34.85 31.26
N ALA A 154 36.09 35.00 32.03
CA ALA A 154 36.28 34.23 33.26
C ALA A 154 35.19 34.51 34.30
N ALA A 155 34.84 35.79 34.52
CA ALA A 155 33.79 36.20 35.45
C ALA A 155 32.40 35.69 35.04
N THR A 156 32.06 35.78 33.75
CA THR A 156 30.79 35.23 33.23
C THR A 156 30.76 33.71 33.32
N THR A 157 31.88 33.04 33.06
CA THR A 157 32.01 31.58 33.19
C THR A 157 31.84 31.13 34.64
N GLN A 158 32.42 31.85 35.61
CA GLN A 158 32.22 31.55 37.03
C GLN A 158 30.76 31.73 37.43
N ARG A 159 30.14 32.87 37.06
CA ARG A 159 28.73 33.14 37.35
C ARG A 159 27.79 32.08 36.74
N THR A 160 28.03 31.65 35.50
CA THR A 160 27.21 30.61 34.86
C THR A 160 27.46 29.24 35.47
N LYS A 161 28.72 28.90 35.78
CA LYS A 161 29.08 27.65 36.47
C LYS A 161 28.39 27.55 37.82
N ASP A 162 28.39 28.62 38.62
CA ASP A 162 27.75 28.64 39.94
C ASP A 162 26.23 28.51 39.82
N ALA A 163 25.61 29.20 38.85
CA ALA A 163 24.18 29.08 38.59
C ALA A 163 23.77 27.66 38.14
N LEU A 164 24.56 27.05 37.27
CA LEU A 164 24.34 25.67 36.82
C LEU A 164 24.58 24.67 37.96
N ALA A 165 25.58 24.89 38.80
CA ALA A 165 25.84 24.04 39.97
C ALA A 165 24.64 24.05 40.93
N VAL A 166 23.97 25.19 41.14
CA VAL A 166 22.74 25.26 41.93
C VAL A 166 21.62 24.40 41.31
N LEU A 167 21.40 24.50 40.00
CA LEU A 167 20.37 23.69 39.32
C LEU A 167 20.68 22.18 39.37
N ILE A 168 21.94 21.81 39.12
CA ILE A 168 22.40 20.42 39.17
C ILE A 168 22.29 19.88 40.59
N SER A 169 22.65 20.66 41.61
CA SER A 169 22.53 20.24 43.01
C SER A 169 21.08 19.95 43.40
N GLY A 170 20.12 20.75 42.91
CA GLY A 170 18.70 20.50 43.11
C GLY A 170 18.21 19.22 42.42
N ALA A 171 18.62 18.99 41.17
CA ALA A 171 18.30 17.78 40.43
C ALA A 171 18.93 16.51 41.06
N ALA A 172 20.20 16.59 41.46
CA ALA A 172 20.93 15.50 42.10
C ALA A 172 20.34 15.16 43.49
N ALA A 173 19.89 16.16 44.25
CA ALA A 173 19.23 15.95 45.54
C ALA A 173 17.90 15.19 45.37
N ALA A 174 17.13 15.46 44.32
CA ALA A 174 15.91 14.72 44.02
C ALA A 174 16.16 13.23 43.65
N GLN A 175 17.30 12.92 43.03
CA GLN A 175 17.69 11.55 42.68
C GLN A 175 18.22 10.74 43.87
N LYS A 176 18.71 11.41 44.94
CA LYS A 176 19.27 10.76 46.14
C LYS A 176 18.39 10.97 47.38
N PRO A 177 17.15 10.44 47.42
CA PRO A 177 16.19 10.71 48.50
C PRO A 177 16.60 10.13 49.86
N LYS A 178 17.50 9.14 49.88
CA LYS A 178 17.96 8.49 51.12
C LYS A 178 19.02 9.29 51.90
N ASN A 179 19.66 10.26 51.26
CA ASN A 179 20.72 11.08 51.88
C ASN A 179 20.20 12.45 52.36
N VAL A 180 18.89 12.61 52.52
CA VAL A 180 18.31 13.85 53.04
C VAL A 180 18.72 13.98 54.50
N ASN A 181 19.54 14.97 54.83
CA ASN A 181 19.98 15.28 56.19
C ASN A 181 18.77 15.70 57.05
N VAL A 182 18.10 14.74 57.69
CA VAL A 182 16.90 14.95 58.52
C VAL A 182 17.19 15.80 59.78
N GLY A 183 18.47 16.02 60.13
CA GLY A 183 18.87 16.66 61.39
C GLY A 183 19.31 18.13 61.32
N GLN A 184 19.60 18.69 60.15
CA GLN A 184 20.12 20.07 60.05
C GLN A 184 18.98 21.03 59.71
N ARG A 185 18.38 21.62 60.76
CA ARG A 185 17.39 22.70 60.59
C ARG A 185 18.11 23.94 60.10
N LYS A 186 17.64 24.53 58.99
CA LYS A 186 18.12 25.86 58.58
C LYS A 186 17.76 26.87 59.66
N GLU A 187 18.67 27.81 59.89
CA GLU A 187 18.46 28.90 60.84
C GLU A 187 17.27 29.77 60.41
N PRO A 188 16.50 30.31 61.38
CA PRO A 188 15.35 31.15 61.09
C PRO A 188 15.78 32.45 60.41
N THR A 189 15.15 32.81 59.29
CA THR A 189 15.42 34.07 58.58
C THR A 189 14.42 35.15 58.99
N PHE A 190 14.90 36.36 59.26
CA PHE A 190 14.05 37.51 59.60
C PHE A 190 13.93 38.42 58.38
N VAL A 191 12.71 38.61 57.88
CA VAL A 191 12.42 39.47 56.74
C VAL A 191 11.60 40.67 57.20
N ARG A 192 12.08 41.88 56.89
CA ARG A 192 11.33 43.11 57.12
C ARG A 192 10.36 43.34 55.96
N TYR A 193 9.07 43.39 56.28
CA TYR A 193 7.99 43.59 55.33
C TYR A 193 7.31 44.94 55.57
N THR A 194 7.40 45.81 54.58
CA THR A 194 6.68 47.08 54.50
C THR A 194 5.32 46.82 53.82
N PRO A 195 4.19 46.83 54.54
CA PRO A 195 2.89 46.60 53.92
C PRO A 195 2.55 47.77 52.99
N THR A 196 2.22 47.48 51.73
CA THR A 196 1.58 48.45 50.85
C THR A 196 0.09 48.48 51.18
N ASN A 197 -0.43 49.64 51.61
CA ASN A 197 -1.83 49.83 51.98
C ASN A 197 -2.76 49.60 50.78
N HIS A 198 -3.21 48.36 50.59
CA HIS A 198 -4.10 48.00 49.48
C HIS A 198 -5.58 47.94 49.87
N MET A 199 -5.96 48.24 51.11
CA MET A 199 -7.33 47.97 51.56
C MET A 199 -7.84 48.97 52.62
N GLY A 200 -7.80 50.27 52.30
CA GLY A 200 -8.52 51.33 53.04
C GLY A 200 -8.09 51.59 54.50
N ASP A 201 -7.17 50.80 55.04
CA ASP A 201 -6.63 50.95 56.39
C ASP A 201 -5.49 51.98 56.37
N ASN A 202 -5.83 53.24 56.64
CA ASN A 202 -4.89 54.38 56.67
C ASN A 202 -4.05 54.46 57.95
N SER A 203 -4.08 53.43 58.81
CA SER A 203 -3.16 53.38 59.94
C SER A 203 -1.72 53.20 59.41
N LYS A 204 -0.80 54.08 59.80
CA LYS A 204 0.64 53.93 59.53
C LYS A 204 1.17 52.72 60.31
N LYS A 205 0.89 51.52 59.82
CA LYS A 205 1.42 50.29 60.43
C LYS A 205 2.91 50.25 60.15
N GLN A 206 3.69 50.24 61.23
CA GLN A 206 5.14 50.07 61.22
C GLN A 206 5.53 48.82 60.43
N ASP A 207 6.76 48.81 59.89
CA ASP A 207 7.35 47.65 59.23
C ASP A 207 7.19 46.39 60.09
N ARG A 208 6.71 45.30 59.48
CA ARG A 208 6.53 44.02 60.16
C ARG A 208 7.79 43.19 59.99
N ILE A 209 8.38 42.72 61.08
CA ILE A 209 9.49 41.76 61.02
C ILE A 209 8.90 40.35 61.10
N MET A 210 9.02 39.60 60.01
CA MET A 210 8.52 38.23 59.91
C MET A 210 9.66 37.25 60.13
N LYS A 211 9.49 36.32 61.07
CA LYS A 211 10.39 35.18 61.27
C LYS A 211 9.93 34.01 60.39
N ILE A 212 10.71 33.69 59.36
CA ILE A 212 10.45 32.59 58.44
C ILE A 212 11.26 31.37 58.91
N VAL A 213 10.57 30.26 59.15
CA VAL A 213 11.16 28.98 59.59
C VAL A 213 10.71 27.88 58.63
N GLU A 214 11.66 27.11 58.10
CA GLU A 214 11.34 25.95 57.25
C GLU A 214 10.69 24.85 58.10
N ARG A 215 9.49 24.41 57.70
CA ARG A 215 8.77 23.32 58.39
C ARG A 215 9.53 22.01 58.18
N GLN A 216 9.82 21.31 59.27
CA GLN A 216 10.43 19.97 59.21
C GLN A 216 9.55 19.01 58.40
N LYS A 217 10.11 18.42 57.34
CA LYS A 217 9.44 17.45 56.47
C LYS A 217 9.64 16.05 57.02
N ASP A 218 8.58 15.24 57.00
CA ASP A 218 8.63 13.84 57.44
C ASP A 218 9.38 13.00 56.38
N PRO A 219 10.44 12.25 56.76
CA PRO A 219 11.18 11.39 55.83
C PRO A 219 10.36 10.19 55.31
N MET A 220 9.29 9.79 56.00
CA MET A 220 8.40 8.69 55.58
C MET A 220 7.16 9.17 54.80
N GLU A 221 7.00 10.49 54.65
CA GLU A 221 5.88 11.06 53.91
C GLU A 221 6.04 10.84 52.40
N LEU A 222 5.05 10.18 51.80
CA LEU A 222 4.96 9.95 50.36
C LEU A 222 4.73 11.27 49.59
N ALA A 223 4.91 11.23 48.26
CA ALA A 223 4.64 12.38 47.41
C ALA A 223 3.16 12.82 47.48
N LYS A 224 2.91 14.06 47.92
CA LYS A 224 1.56 14.61 48.17
C LYS A 224 0.69 14.76 46.93
N PHE A 225 1.29 15.04 45.77
CA PHE A 225 0.59 15.48 44.57
C PHE A 225 0.86 14.55 43.38
N LYS A 226 -0.18 14.32 42.58
CA LYS A 226 -0.09 13.53 41.33
C LYS A 226 0.40 14.42 40.18
N HIS A 227 1.14 13.84 39.24
CA HIS A 227 1.54 14.53 38.02
C HIS A 227 0.34 14.75 37.09
N LYS A 228 0.13 16.00 36.64
CA LYS A 228 -0.90 16.36 35.65
C LYS A 228 -0.23 16.75 34.33
N LYS A 229 -0.65 16.12 33.22
CA LYS A 229 -0.21 16.52 31.87
C LYS A 229 -1.02 17.73 31.42
N ILE A 230 -0.36 18.86 31.20
CA ILE A 230 -0.94 20.10 30.70
C ILE A 230 -0.50 20.26 29.23
N PRO A 231 -1.36 20.72 28.30
CA PRO A 231 -0.92 21.06 26.95
C PRO A 231 0.21 22.09 27.01
N ARG A 232 1.07 22.10 25.99
CA ARG A 232 2.10 23.14 25.90
C ARG A 232 1.42 24.51 25.87
N GLY A 233 1.93 25.43 26.67
CA GLY A 233 1.49 26.82 26.63
C GLY A 233 1.75 27.45 25.25
N PRO A 234 1.17 28.63 24.98
CA PRO A 234 1.51 29.36 23.77
C PRO A 234 3.03 29.58 23.71
N PRO A 235 3.64 29.50 22.50
CA PRO A 235 5.04 29.87 22.36
C PRO A 235 5.22 31.35 22.70
N SER A 236 6.47 31.78 22.89
CA SER A 236 6.75 33.21 22.93
C SER A 236 6.24 33.87 21.63
N PRO A 237 5.86 35.16 21.67
CA PRO A 237 5.38 35.89 20.50
C PRO A 237 6.26 35.61 19.26
N PRO A 238 5.66 35.37 18.09
CA PRO A 238 6.44 35.04 16.91
C PRO A 238 7.35 36.22 16.55
N PRO A 239 8.66 35.99 16.37
CA PRO A 239 9.56 37.05 15.92
C PRO A 239 9.21 37.48 14.50
N PRO A 240 9.40 38.77 14.15
CA PRO A 240 9.24 39.24 12.77
C PRO A 240 10.17 38.48 11.82
N ILE A 241 9.63 38.08 10.67
CA ILE A 241 10.38 37.30 9.68
C ILE A 241 11.05 38.27 8.70
N MET A 242 12.38 38.34 8.78
CA MET A 242 13.21 39.27 7.99
C MET A 242 13.70 38.62 6.68
N HIS A 243 12.77 38.27 5.79
CA HIS A 243 13.13 37.76 4.46
C HIS A 243 13.50 38.87 3.49
N SER A 244 14.32 38.54 2.47
CA SER A 244 14.40 39.36 1.27
C SER A 244 13.03 39.43 0.59
N PRO A 245 12.76 40.44 -0.25
CA PRO A 245 11.56 40.47 -1.07
C PRO A 245 11.34 39.14 -1.81
N PRO A 246 10.10 38.64 -1.89
CA PRO A 246 9.83 37.34 -2.50
C PRO A 246 10.25 37.39 -3.96
N ARG A 247 11.04 36.40 -4.38
CA ARG A 247 11.36 36.21 -5.80
C ARG A 247 10.06 35.80 -6.51
N LYS A 248 9.75 36.46 -7.61
CA LYS A 248 8.57 36.10 -8.42
C LYS A 248 8.83 34.71 -9.00
N LEU A 249 8.00 33.74 -8.63
CA LEU A 249 8.04 32.41 -9.21
C LEU A 249 7.53 32.48 -10.64
N THR A 250 8.27 31.92 -11.60
CA THR A 250 7.76 31.79 -12.97
C THR A 250 6.80 30.59 -13.06
N ALA A 251 5.86 30.63 -14.01
CA ALA A 251 4.95 29.49 -14.22
C ALA A 251 5.74 28.23 -14.62
N GLU A 252 6.81 28.40 -15.40
CA GLU A 252 7.72 27.33 -15.81
C GLU A 252 8.42 26.68 -14.60
N ASP A 253 8.95 27.47 -13.67
CA ASP A 253 9.54 26.95 -12.44
C ASP A 253 8.48 26.17 -11.64
N GLN A 254 7.27 26.70 -11.51
CA GLN A 254 6.22 26.03 -10.76
C GLN A 254 5.82 24.67 -11.39
N GLU A 255 5.80 24.58 -12.71
CA GLU A 255 5.53 23.34 -13.44
C GLU A 255 6.66 22.32 -13.31
N MET A 256 7.92 22.76 -13.41
CA MET A 256 9.10 21.92 -13.22
C MET A 256 9.14 21.29 -11.82
N TRP A 257 8.66 22.02 -10.81
CA TRP A 257 8.60 21.55 -9.42
C TRP A 257 7.26 20.85 -9.07
N LYS A 258 6.39 20.61 -10.05
CA LYS A 258 5.13 19.87 -9.82
C LYS A 258 5.41 18.38 -9.72
N ILE A 259 5.49 17.88 -8.48
CA ILE A 259 5.72 16.47 -8.19
C ILE A 259 4.47 15.66 -8.58
N PRO A 260 4.58 14.65 -9.48
CA PRO A 260 3.48 13.75 -9.82
C PRO A 260 2.99 12.96 -8.59
N PRO A 261 1.69 12.60 -8.52
CA PRO A 261 1.19 11.83 -7.40
C PRO A 261 1.88 10.46 -7.31
N PRO A 262 2.32 10.02 -6.12
CA PRO A 262 2.97 8.74 -5.97
C PRO A 262 1.96 7.60 -6.10
N VAL A 263 1.91 6.97 -7.27
CA VAL A 263 1.13 5.75 -7.50
C VAL A 263 2.03 4.55 -7.18
N SER A 264 1.80 3.93 -6.02
CA SER A 264 2.57 2.75 -5.60
C SER A 264 1.95 1.47 -6.15
N ASN A 265 2.80 0.54 -6.59
CA ASN A 265 2.42 -0.82 -6.95
C ASN A 265 2.16 -1.72 -5.72
N TRP A 266 2.53 -1.28 -4.51
CA TRP A 266 2.39 -2.06 -3.28
C TRP A 266 1.31 -1.53 -2.33
N LYS A 267 1.27 -0.21 -2.12
CA LYS A 267 0.45 0.40 -1.07
C LYS A 267 -0.60 1.32 -1.66
N ASN A 268 -1.86 1.00 -1.36
CA ASN A 268 -3.00 1.85 -1.66
C ASN A 268 -3.84 2.01 -0.38
N PRO A 269 -3.42 2.87 0.57
CA PRO A 269 -4.04 2.94 1.89
C PRO A 269 -5.49 3.43 1.86
N LYS A 270 -5.84 4.23 0.83
CA LYS A 270 -7.19 4.74 0.62
C LYS A 270 -8.03 3.89 -0.34
N GLY A 271 -7.47 2.79 -0.86
CA GLY A 271 -8.19 1.87 -1.74
C GLY A 271 -8.64 2.47 -3.08
N PHE A 272 -7.96 3.50 -3.59
CA PHE A 272 -8.36 4.14 -4.85
C PHE A 272 -8.31 3.18 -6.04
N THR A 273 -9.34 3.22 -6.89
CA THR A 273 -9.32 2.56 -8.20
C THR A 273 -8.48 3.40 -9.15
N ILE A 274 -7.29 2.89 -9.48
CA ILE A 274 -6.31 3.58 -10.33
C ILE A 274 -6.25 2.83 -11.64
N ALA A 275 -6.42 3.56 -12.76
CA ALA A 275 -6.31 3.01 -14.09
C ALA A 275 -4.94 2.33 -14.31
N LEU A 276 -4.92 1.28 -15.14
CA LEU A 276 -3.73 0.44 -15.33
C LEU A 276 -2.56 1.23 -15.91
N ASP A 277 -2.82 2.19 -16.80
CA ASP A 277 -1.80 3.08 -17.37
C ASP A 277 -1.10 3.88 -16.26
N LYS A 278 -1.83 4.42 -15.29
CA LYS A 278 -1.25 5.19 -14.17
C LYS A 278 -0.54 4.33 -13.13
N ARG A 279 -0.95 3.06 -12.96
CA ARG A 279 -0.21 2.11 -12.11
C ARG A 279 1.13 1.72 -12.71
N LEU A 280 1.16 1.52 -14.02
CA LEU A 280 2.37 1.14 -14.76
C LEU A 280 3.20 2.35 -15.20
N ALA A 281 2.68 3.59 -15.10
CA ALA A 281 3.36 4.79 -15.58
C ALA A 281 4.68 5.09 -14.88
N ALA A 282 4.81 4.77 -13.58
CA ALA A 282 6.04 4.96 -12.83
C ALA A 282 7.03 3.80 -13.01
N ASP A 283 6.64 2.78 -13.76
CA ASP A 283 7.42 1.57 -13.93
C ASP A 283 8.38 1.72 -15.13
N GLY A 284 9.64 1.99 -14.81
CA GLY A 284 10.71 2.18 -15.80
C GLY A 284 11.00 0.97 -16.68
N ARG A 285 10.31 -0.17 -16.47
CA ARG A 285 10.42 -1.37 -17.33
C ARG A 285 10.15 -1.08 -18.81
N GLY A 286 9.26 -0.13 -19.12
CA GLY A 286 9.00 0.28 -20.51
C GLY A 286 10.10 1.15 -21.14
N LEU A 287 11.02 1.69 -20.34
CA LEU A 287 12.17 2.48 -20.80
C LEU A 287 13.44 1.60 -20.97
N GLN A 288 13.38 0.33 -20.56
CA GLN A 288 14.51 -0.59 -20.68
C GLN A 288 14.48 -1.31 -22.04
N ASP A 289 15.34 -0.88 -22.96
CA ASP A 289 15.59 -1.61 -24.20
C ASP A 289 16.49 -2.81 -23.91
N ILE A 290 15.93 -4.02 -23.98
CA ILE A 290 16.70 -5.27 -23.78
C ILE A 290 17.51 -5.56 -25.05
N ALA A 291 18.74 -5.05 -25.10
CA ALA A 291 19.71 -5.39 -26.14
C ALA A 291 20.44 -6.70 -25.81
N ILE A 292 20.42 -7.67 -26.73
CA ILE A 292 21.12 -8.95 -26.60
C ILE A 292 22.45 -8.87 -27.37
N ASN A 293 23.53 -9.40 -26.79
CA ASN A 293 24.86 -9.39 -27.39
C ASN A 293 25.00 -10.46 -28.50
N ASP A 294 25.53 -10.08 -29.66
CA ASP A 294 25.77 -10.95 -30.83
C ASP A 294 26.69 -12.16 -30.53
N LYS A 295 27.52 -12.06 -29.49
CA LYS A 295 28.35 -13.18 -29.02
C LYS A 295 27.52 -14.40 -28.62
N HIS A 296 26.27 -14.23 -28.21
CA HIS A 296 25.37 -15.36 -27.96
C HIS A 296 25.03 -16.14 -29.23
N ALA A 297 24.91 -15.45 -30.38
CA ALA A 297 24.72 -16.11 -31.66
C ALA A 297 25.99 -16.86 -32.09
N GLN A 298 27.16 -16.21 -31.97
CA GLN A 298 28.46 -16.84 -32.27
C GLN A 298 28.71 -18.06 -31.39
N PHE A 299 28.38 -17.97 -30.09
CA PHE A 299 28.49 -19.09 -29.17
C PHE A 299 27.54 -20.23 -29.56
N ALA A 300 26.28 -19.94 -29.84
CA ALA A 300 25.31 -20.96 -30.27
C ALA A 300 25.73 -21.66 -31.57
N GLU A 301 26.32 -20.92 -32.51
CA GLU A 301 26.87 -21.48 -33.74
C GLU A 301 28.09 -22.37 -33.48
N SER A 302 29.03 -21.90 -32.66
CA SER A 302 30.23 -22.67 -32.30
C SER A 302 29.88 -24.00 -31.61
N VAL A 303 28.89 -24.00 -30.72
CA VAL A 303 28.42 -25.21 -30.02
C VAL A 303 27.77 -26.18 -31.00
N ARG A 304 26.95 -25.70 -31.94
CA ARG A 304 26.36 -26.56 -32.98
C ARG A 304 27.43 -27.16 -33.91
N MET A 305 28.47 -26.40 -34.22
CA MET A 305 29.58 -26.89 -35.02
C MET A 305 30.40 -27.96 -34.27
N ALA A 306 30.68 -27.73 -32.99
CA ALA A 306 31.34 -28.70 -32.12
C ALA A 306 30.49 -29.99 -31.95
N GLU A 307 29.17 -29.86 -31.80
CA GLU A 307 28.27 -31.01 -31.73
C GLU A 307 28.31 -31.86 -33.00
N ARG A 308 28.28 -31.21 -34.18
CA ARG A 308 28.38 -31.91 -35.46
C ARG A 308 29.70 -32.68 -35.57
N HIS A 309 30.82 -32.04 -35.22
CA HIS A 309 32.13 -32.67 -35.21
C HIS A 309 32.20 -33.87 -34.26
N ALA A 310 31.68 -33.74 -33.04
CA ALA A 310 31.64 -34.82 -32.06
C ALA A 310 30.81 -36.03 -32.54
N ARG A 311 29.67 -35.79 -33.20
CA ARG A 311 28.85 -36.86 -33.78
C ARG A 311 29.57 -37.58 -34.92
N GLU A 312 30.25 -36.84 -35.79
CA GLU A 312 31.05 -37.40 -36.88
C GLU A 312 32.20 -38.26 -36.35
N GLU A 313 32.94 -37.79 -35.33
CA GLU A 313 33.98 -38.58 -34.67
C GLU A 313 33.42 -39.87 -34.05
N VAL A 314 32.31 -39.80 -33.32
CA VAL A 314 31.69 -40.98 -32.71
C VAL A 314 31.23 -41.97 -33.79
N GLN A 315 30.67 -41.47 -34.89
CA GLN A 315 30.27 -42.33 -36.02
C GLN A 315 31.47 -42.98 -36.69
N GLN A 316 32.59 -42.26 -36.86
CA GLN A 316 33.83 -42.82 -37.40
C GLN A 316 34.45 -43.87 -36.47
N ARG A 317 34.49 -43.61 -35.15
CA ARG A 317 34.97 -44.56 -34.15
C ARG A 317 34.10 -45.82 -34.12
N SER A 318 32.78 -45.67 -34.19
CA SER A 318 31.83 -46.79 -34.25
C SER A 318 32.05 -47.65 -35.52
N LYS A 319 32.21 -47.01 -36.70
CA LYS A 319 32.54 -47.72 -37.95
C LYS A 319 33.88 -48.46 -37.89
N MET A 320 34.90 -47.85 -37.28
CA MET A 320 36.22 -48.49 -37.09
C MET A 320 36.14 -49.69 -36.14
N GLN A 321 35.41 -49.56 -35.03
CA GLN A 321 35.20 -50.65 -34.08
C GLN A 321 34.41 -51.79 -34.72
N GLN A 322 33.40 -51.49 -35.55
CA GLN A 322 32.68 -52.50 -36.33
C GLN A 322 33.63 -53.27 -37.27
N ARG A 323 34.49 -52.58 -38.02
CA ARG A 323 35.49 -53.23 -38.90
C ARG A 323 36.49 -54.10 -38.14
N LEU A 324 36.94 -53.66 -36.96
CA LEU A 324 37.81 -54.47 -36.10
C LEU A 324 37.09 -55.72 -35.59
N ALA A 325 35.83 -55.58 -35.17
CA ALA A 325 35.01 -56.71 -34.73
C ALA A 325 34.72 -57.71 -35.87
N GLU A 326 34.50 -57.23 -37.10
CA GLU A 326 34.38 -58.08 -38.29
C GLU A 326 35.69 -58.83 -38.56
N LYS A 327 36.84 -58.16 -38.48
CA LYS A 327 38.16 -58.79 -38.67
C LYS A 327 38.45 -59.83 -37.58
N GLU A 328 38.11 -59.54 -36.33
CA GLU A 328 38.25 -60.50 -35.22
C GLU A 328 37.30 -61.70 -35.38
N LYS A 329 36.07 -61.49 -35.86
CA LYS A 329 35.14 -62.58 -36.21
C LYS A 329 35.69 -63.46 -37.33
N LEU A 330 36.24 -62.86 -38.39
CA LEU A 330 36.86 -63.61 -39.49
C LEU A 330 38.05 -64.45 -38.99
N GLN A 331 38.92 -63.89 -38.15
CA GLN A 331 40.02 -64.65 -37.54
C GLN A 331 39.53 -65.80 -36.66
N LYS A 332 38.45 -65.60 -35.90
CA LYS A 332 37.82 -66.68 -35.11
C LYS A 332 37.22 -67.76 -36.02
N GLU A 333 36.59 -67.40 -37.13
CA GLU A 333 36.09 -68.37 -38.12
C GLU A 333 37.21 -69.17 -38.78
N GLU A 334 38.33 -68.52 -39.14
CA GLU A 334 39.51 -69.21 -39.68
C GLU A 334 40.15 -70.16 -38.67
N ASN A 335 40.22 -69.76 -37.39
CA ASN A 335 40.75 -70.59 -36.32
C ASN A 335 39.82 -71.80 -36.02
N LEU A 336 38.50 -71.60 -36.06
CA LEU A 336 37.54 -72.71 -35.98
C LEU A 336 37.64 -73.64 -37.19
N ARG A 337 37.91 -73.10 -38.37
CA ARG A 337 38.10 -73.87 -39.61
C ARG A 337 39.36 -74.72 -39.58
N SER A 338 40.49 -74.19 -39.10
CA SER A 338 41.73 -74.96 -38.94
C SER A 338 41.58 -76.06 -37.90
N LEU A 339 40.93 -75.79 -36.77
CA LEU A 339 40.66 -76.75 -35.71
C LEU A 339 39.71 -77.87 -36.19
N ALA A 340 38.69 -77.52 -36.99
CA ALA A 340 37.83 -78.51 -37.65
C ALA A 340 38.58 -79.36 -38.69
N GLN A 341 39.57 -78.79 -39.39
CA GLN A 341 40.40 -79.53 -40.34
C GLN A 341 41.36 -80.48 -39.62
N GLN A 342 41.97 -80.04 -38.51
CA GLN A 342 42.81 -80.86 -37.64
C GLN A 342 42.02 -82.01 -37.00
N ALA A 343 40.78 -81.76 -36.53
CA ALA A 343 39.88 -82.80 -36.03
C ALA A 343 39.47 -83.82 -37.12
N ARG A 344 39.37 -83.39 -38.38
CA ARG A 344 39.13 -84.29 -39.52
C ARG A 344 40.35 -85.14 -39.85
N GLU A 345 41.56 -84.59 -39.76
CA GLU A 345 42.81 -85.34 -39.98
C GLU A 345 43.06 -86.38 -38.88
N GLU A 346 42.73 -86.05 -37.63
CA GLU A 346 42.81 -86.96 -36.49
C GLU A 346 41.80 -88.10 -36.63
N ARG A 347 40.58 -87.81 -37.12
CA ARG A 347 39.58 -88.83 -37.48
C ARG A 347 40.02 -89.71 -38.65
N ASN A 348 40.84 -89.20 -39.57
CA ASN A 348 41.33 -89.98 -40.73
C ASN A 348 42.49 -90.93 -40.37
N LYS A 349 43.17 -90.72 -39.22
CA LYS A 349 44.18 -91.64 -38.67
C LYS A 349 43.60 -92.79 -37.85
N GLY A 350 42.32 -92.74 -37.47
CA GLY A 350 41.65 -93.76 -36.66
C GLY A 350 40.52 -94.51 -37.41
N GLY A 351 40.88 -95.59 -38.12
CA GLY A 351 39.98 -96.75 -38.30
C GLY A 351 38.93 -96.71 -39.44
N ARG A 352 39.25 -97.43 -40.52
CA ARG A 352 38.30 -97.98 -41.50
C ARG A 352 37.61 -99.24 -40.93
N LYS A 353 36.26 -99.30 -40.87
CA LYS A 353 35.44 -100.47 -41.30
C LYS A 353 33.91 -100.30 -41.06
N ARG A 354 33.17 -100.63 -42.13
CA ARG A 354 31.88 -101.37 -42.22
C ARG A 354 30.51 -100.65 -42.18
N GLN A 355 29.90 -100.71 -43.38
CA GLN A 355 28.57 -101.22 -43.79
C GLN A 355 27.25 -100.49 -43.48
N SER A 356 26.54 -100.30 -44.60
CA SER A 356 25.11 -100.14 -44.91
C SER A 356 24.03 -100.56 -43.89
N SER A 357 22.99 -99.72 -43.73
CA SER A 357 21.59 -100.01 -44.14
C SER A 357 20.62 -98.83 -43.91
N ARG A 358 19.80 -98.55 -44.93
CA ARG A 358 18.40 -98.05 -44.98
C ARG A 358 17.85 -96.97 -44.00
N ASP A 359 17.17 -96.03 -44.67
CA ASP A 359 15.93 -95.30 -44.30
C ASP A 359 15.98 -94.19 -43.23
N SER A 360 15.80 -92.94 -43.66
CA SER A 360 14.73 -92.05 -43.18
C SER A 360 14.78 -90.68 -43.87
N ARG A 361 13.59 -90.24 -44.28
CA ARG A 361 13.12 -88.87 -44.52
C ARG A 361 13.92 -87.77 -43.80
N ASP A 362 14.24 -86.68 -44.48
CA ASP A 362 13.51 -85.41 -44.37
C ASP A 362 14.17 -84.36 -45.28
N SER A 363 13.28 -83.51 -45.76
CA SER A 363 13.32 -82.53 -46.83
C SER A 363 13.82 -81.15 -46.39
N ARG A 364 13.94 -80.29 -47.42
CA ARG A 364 14.11 -78.82 -47.41
C ARG A 364 15.58 -78.39 -47.54
N ASP A 365 15.92 -77.41 -48.36
CA ASP A 365 15.13 -76.37 -49.01
C ASP A 365 15.94 -75.90 -50.22
N SER A 366 15.28 -75.59 -51.34
CA SER A 366 15.95 -74.92 -52.45
C SER A 366 15.04 -73.87 -53.03
N ARG A 367 15.43 -72.63 -52.72
CA ARG A 367 15.69 -71.56 -53.69
C ARG A 367 14.48 -71.16 -54.52
N GLY A 368 13.86 -70.08 -54.07
CA GLY A 368 14.19 -68.80 -54.69
C GLY A 368 13.29 -68.32 -55.82
N SER A 369 13.37 -67.01 -56.00
CA SER A 369 13.10 -66.27 -57.22
C SER A 369 11.63 -66.17 -57.63
N ARG A 370 10.98 -65.05 -57.30
CA ARG A 370 10.83 -63.84 -58.14
C ARG A 370 9.60 -63.93 -59.04
N ASP A 371 8.91 -62.78 -59.08
CA ASP A 371 8.11 -62.32 -60.22
C ASP A 371 6.78 -63.06 -60.46
N SER A 372 5.68 -62.47 -60.91
CA SER A 372 5.12 -61.13 -60.87
C SER A 372 3.64 -61.28 -61.30
N ARG A 373 2.82 -60.28 -60.96
CA ARG A 373 1.67 -59.76 -61.72
C ARG A 373 0.36 -60.59 -61.89
N SER A 374 -0.73 -59.86 -61.56
CA SER A 374 -2.07 -59.77 -62.19
C SER A 374 -3.02 -60.98 -62.16
N ARG A 375 -4.19 -60.86 -61.49
CA ARG A 375 -5.54 -60.54 -62.04
C ARG A 375 -5.97 -61.54 -63.13
N SER A 376 -6.98 -62.42 -62.98
CA SER A 376 -8.44 -62.18 -62.91
C SER A 376 -9.12 -63.57 -62.80
N ARG A 377 -10.04 -63.84 -61.85
CA ARG A 377 -11.53 -63.90 -61.94
C ARG A 377 -12.18 -64.95 -62.88
N SER A 378 -13.23 -65.58 -62.31
CA SER A 378 -14.28 -66.51 -62.81
C SER A 378 -13.86 -67.93 -63.19
N TYR A 379 -14.63 -69.01 -63.00
CA TYR A 379 -15.84 -69.41 -62.22
C TYR A 379 -16.19 -70.85 -62.73
N SER A 380 -16.45 -71.80 -61.80
CA SER A 380 -17.21 -73.10 -61.90
C SER A 380 -16.85 -74.15 -62.98
N ASP A 381 -17.10 -75.46 -62.86
CA ASP A 381 -17.77 -76.31 -61.86
C ASP A 381 -17.42 -77.81 -62.08
N SER A 382 -17.16 -78.57 -61.00
CA SER A 382 -17.49 -80.01 -60.78
C SER A 382 -16.78 -81.16 -61.56
N TYR A 383 -16.66 -82.44 -61.13
CA TYR A 383 -17.11 -83.30 -60.00
C TYR A 383 -16.14 -84.52 -59.85
N SER A 384 -16.30 -85.29 -58.76
CA SER A 384 -15.71 -86.61 -58.35
C SER A 384 -14.58 -86.51 -57.31
N ASP A 385 -14.76 -86.79 -56.01
CA ASP A 385 -15.33 -87.91 -55.23
C ASP A 385 -14.35 -89.07 -55.01
N ALA A 386 -13.71 -89.11 -53.82
CA ALA A 386 -13.48 -90.31 -52.99
C ALA A 386 -12.39 -90.11 -51.88
N SER A 387 -12.81 -90.33 -50.62
CA SER A 387 -12.05 -90.93 -49.49
C SER A 387 -10.82 -90.19 -48.92
N ASP A 388 -10.98 -89.21 -48.02
CA ASP A 388 -11.18 -89.33 -46.54
C ASP A 388 -9.98 -89.84 -45.71
N SER A 389 -8.89 -89.05 -45.68
CA SER A 389 -7.93 -88.97 -44.54
C SER A 389 -6.98 -87.75 -44.65
N GLU A 390 -6.81 -87.17 -45.85
CA GLU A 390 -5.98 -85.96 -46.10
C GLU A 390 -6.80 -84.63 -46.15
N ASP A 391 -8.12 -84.70 -46.00
CA ASP A 391 -9.04 -83.55 -46.12
C ASP A 391 -9.12 -82.67 -44.85
N SER A 392 -8.64 -83.15 -43.70
CA SER A 392 -8.62 -82.37 -42.46
C SER A 392 -7.56 -81.26 -42.49
N GLU A 393 -6.34 -81.56 -42.95
CA GLU A 393 -5.25 -80.59 -43.08
C GLU A 393 -5.47 -79.60 -44.24
N VAL A 394 -6.10 -80.05 -45.33
CA VAL A 394 -6.48 -79.16 -46.44
C VAL A 394 -7.63 -78.24 -46.01
N ARG A 395 -8.65 -78.74 -45.29
CA ARG A 395 -9.68 -77.89 -44.66
C ARG A 395 -9.13 -76.96 -43.60
N GLU A 396 -8.13 -77.35 -42.82
CA GLU A 396 -7.46 -76.46 -41.87
C GLU A 396 -6.68 -75.36 -42.59
N ARG A 397 -6.00 -75.69 -43.68
CA ARG A 397 -5.24 -74.73 -44.48
C ARG A 397 -6.16 -73.78 -45.26
N GLU A 398 -7.31 -74.26 -45.70
CA GLU A 398 -8.34 -73.45 -46.36
C GLU A 398 -9.15 -72.62 -45.36
N LYS A 399 -9.46 -73.17 -44.17
CA LYS A 399 -9.96 -72.38 -43.02
C LYS A 399 -8.96 -71.29 -42.66
N ALA A 400 -7.66 -71.58 -42.58
CA ALA A 400 -6.64 -70.60 -42.24
C ALA A 400 -6.49 -69.51 -43.32
N ARG A 401 -6.62 -69.83 -44.61
CA ARG A 401 -6.63 -68.81 -45.67
C ARG A 401 -7.89 -67.95 -45.62
N ARG A 402 -9.05 -68.57 -45.43
CA ARG A 402 -10.34 -67.87 -45.33
C ARG A 402 -10.44 -67.03 -44.05
N GLU A 403 -9.88 -67.51 -42.95
CA GLU A 403 -9.80 -66.81 -41.68
C GLU A 403 -8.84 -65.63 -41.76
N ARG A 404 -7.67 -65.80 -42.41
CA ARG A 404 -6.72 -64.71 -42.66
C ARG A 404 -7.30 -63.64 -43.59
N GLN A 405 -8.08 -64.02 -44.61
CA GLN A 405 -8.82 -63.06 -45.45
C GLN A 405 -9.93 -62.35 -44.67
N LYS A 406 -10.68 -63.08 -43.84
CA LYS A 406 -11.78 -62.51 -43.03
C LYS A 406 -11.23 -61.60 -41.92
N GLU A 407 -10.04 -61.90 -41.39
CA GLU A 407 -9.29 -61.06 -40.47
C GLU A 407 -8.74 -59.81 -41.17
N GLU A 408 -8.15 -59.93 -42.36
CA GLU A 408 -7.70 -58.77 -43.13
C GLU A 408 -8.87 -57.87 -43.55
N GLU A 409 -10.02 -58.45 -43.94
CA GLU A 409 -11.25 -57.71 -44.23
C GLU A 409 -11.83 -57.05 -42.97
N ARG A 410 -11.85 -57.75 -41.82
CA ARG A 410 -12.26 -57.19 -40.53
C ARG A 410 -11.30 -56.11 -40.07
N LYS A 411 -10.01 -56.23 -40.34
CA LYS A 411 -8.96 -55.25 -40.04
C LYS A 411 -9.03 -54.05 -40.97
N LEU A 412 -9.39 -54.23 -42.24
CA LEU A 412 -9.71 -53.14 -43.16
C LEU A 412 -11.00 -52.41 -42.76
N ARG A 413 -12.04 -53.15 -42.36
CA ARG A 413 -13.27 -52.55 -41.79
C ARG A 413 -12.98 -51.82 -40.48
N GLN A 414 -12.18 -52.38 -39.58
CA GLN A 414 -11.75 -51.70 -38.35
C GLN A 414 -10.91 -50.47 -38.68
N ASN A 415 -9.95 -50.56 -39.61
CA ASN A 415 -9.12 -49.42 -40.05
C ASN A 415 -9.95 -48.31 -40.71
N ARG A 416 -11.07 -48.68 -41.34
CA ARG A 416 -12.01 -47.74 -41.96
C ARG A 416 -13.06 -47.19 -40.98
N MET A 417 -13.18 -47.75 -39.79
CA MET A 417 -14.01 -47.20 -38.71
C MET A 417 -13.24 -46.09 -38.00
N GLY A 418 -13.87 -44.94 -37.76
CA GLY A 418 -13.27 -43.83 -36.99
C GLY A 418 -12.83 -44.27 -35.59
N ALA A 419 -11.88 -43.53 -35.00
CA ALA A 419 -11.25 -43.86 -33.72
C ALA A 419 -12.26 -44.15 -32.59
N GLU A 420 -13.36 -43.39 -32.57
CA GLU A 420 -14.47 -43.49 -31.62
C GLU A 420 -15.20 -44.86 -31.69
N ARG A 421 -15.52 -45.32 -32.91
CA ARG A 421 -16.25 -46.59 -33.13
C ARG A 421 -15.39 -47.83 -32.87
N ARG A 422 -14.06 -47.71 -32.98
CA ARG A 422 -13.10 -48.77 -32.61
C ARG A 422 -12.98 -48.90 -31.09
N MET A 423 -13.00 -47.78 -30.39
CA MET A 423 -12.98 -47.75 -28.93
C MET A 423 -14.25 -48.39 -28.35
N GLN A 424 -15.41 -48.12 -28.94
CA GLN A 424 -16.69 -48.71 -28.52
C GLN A 424 -16.74 -50.24 -28.69
N VAL A 425 -16.12 -50.79 -29.74
CA VAL A 425 -16.04 -52.25 -29.98
C VAL A 425 -15.04 -52.92 -29.03
N MET A 426 -13.90 -52.27 -28.74
CA MET A 426 -12.96 -52.76 -27.71
C MET A 426 -13.56 -52.71 -26.30
N ALA A 427 -14.33 -51.67 -25.97
CA ALA A 427 -15.06 -51.59 -24.70
C ALA A 427 -16.10 -52.72 -24.56
N ARG A 428 -16.76 -53.12 -25.68
CA ARG A 428 -17.69 -54.24 -25.70
C ARG A 428 -17.02 -55.62 -25.59
N GLU A 429 -15.76 -55.75 -25.99
CA GLU A 429 -14.95 -56.98 -25.80
C GLU A 429 -14.33 -57.07 -24.39
N GLN A 430 -14.02 -55.92 -23.76
CA GLN A 430 -13.55 -55.86 -22.38
C GLN A 430 -14.65 -56.29 -21.38
N ASN A 431 -15.93 -56.01 -21.68
CA ASN A 431 -17.07 -56.40 -20.86
C ASN A 431 -17.64 -57.81 -21.15
N ARG A 432 -16.87 -58.71 -21.80
CA ARG A 432 -17.29 -60.12 -21.93
C ARG A 432 -16.99 -60.90 -20.66
N ASP A 433 -18.05 -61.48 -20.11
CA ASP A 433 -18.00 -62.31 -18.91
C ASP A 433 -17.06 -63.50 -19.08
N ILE A 434 -16.44 -63.88 -17.96
CA ILE A 434 -15.38 -64.90 -17.90
C ILE A 434 -15.89 -66.25 -18.44
N SER A 435 -17.19 -66.53 -18.35
CA SER A 435 -17.84 -67.72 -18.92
C SER A 435 -17.87 -67.73 -20.45
N GLU A 436 -18.07 -66.60 -21.12
CA GLU A 436 -18.02 -66.50 -22.59
C GLU A 436 -16.59 -66.62 -23.14
N LYS A 437 -15.60 -66.13 -22.37
CA LYS A 437 -14.17 -66.30 -22.71
C LYS A 437 -13.71 -67.76 -22.62
N ILE A 438 -14.31 -68.54 -21.72
CA ILE A 438 -14.09 -69.99 -21.59
C ILE A 438 -14.82 -70.74 -22.71
N ALA A 439 -16.05 -70.36 -23.05
CA ALA A 439 -16.82 -70.97 -24.15
C ALA A 439 -16.22 -70.71 -25.54
N LEU A 440 -15.48 -69.61 -25.73
CA LEU A 440 -14.78 -69.26 -26.97
C LEU A 440 -13.36 -69.86 -27.08
N GLY A 441 -12.91 -70.69 -26.13
CA GLY A 441 -11.66 -71.46 -26.24
C GLY A 441 -10.36 -70.63 -26.26
N LEU A 442 -10.42 -69.34 -25.96
CA LEU A 442 -9.29 -68.39 -26.02
C LEU A 442 -8.35 -68.47 -24.80
N ALA A 443 -8.76 -69.11 -23.71
CA ALA A 443 -7.93 -69.29 -22.51
C ALA A 443 -7.62 -70.78 -22.31
N LYS A 444 -6.46 -71.25 -22.82
CA LYS A 444 -5.89 -72.54 -22.40
C LYS A 444 -5.22 -72.34 -21.03
N PRO A 445 -5.65 -73.02 -19.95
CA PRO A 445 -5.06 -72.85 -18.64
C PRO A 445 -3.71 -73.58 -18.56
N THR A 446 -2.62 -72.85 -18.33
CA THR A 446 -1.33 -73.42 -17.96
C THR A 446 -1.39 -73.81 -16.48
N GLN A 447 -1.38 -75.11 -16.17
CA GLN A 447 -1.34 -75.58 -14.79
C GLN A 447 -0.03 -75.14 -14.11
N SER A 448 -0.11 -74.12 -13.26
CA SER A 448 0.96 -73.70 -12.36
C SER A 448 0.53 -74.06 -10.93
N LYS A 449 1.32 -74.90 -10.29
CA LYS A 449 0.99 -75.68 -9.07
C LYS A 449 1.12 -74.90 -7.76
N GLU A 450 1.12 -73.56 -7.82
CA GLU A 450 1.43 -72.66 -6.70
C GLU A 450 0.42 -71.51 -6.59
N THR A 451 -0.87 -71.83 -6.59
CA THR A 451 -1.95 -70.86 -6.36
C THR A 451 -2.25 -70.70 -4.87
N MET A 452 -1.29 -70.17 -4.10
CA MET A 452 -1.49 -69.82 -2.68
C MET A 452 -1.01 -68.42 -2.32
N TYR A 453 -0.59 -67.60 -3.29
CA TYR A 453 -0.15 -66.23 -3.04
C TYR A 453 -0.84 -65.22 -3.95
N ASP A 454 -1.47 -64.21 -3.35
CA ASP A 454 -2.11 -63.10 -4.04
C ASP A 454 -1.03 -62.17 -4.61
N SER A 455 -1.00 -62.03 -5.93
CA SER A 455 -0.04 -61.18 -6.65
C SER A 455 -0.17 -59.70 -6.29
N ARG A 456 -1.29 -59.27 -5.68
CA ARG A 456 -1.47 -57.90 -5.20
C ARG A 456 -0.68 -57.60 -3.93
N LEU A 457 -0.28 -58.63 -3.18
CA LEU A 457 0.50 -58.51 -1.94
C LEU A 457 2.01 -58.45 -2.20
N PHE A 458 2.48 -59.02 -3.32
CA PHE A 458 3.86 -58.83 -3.79
C PHE A 458 4.01 -57.40 -4.33
N ASN A 459 4.83 -56.59 -3.65
CA ASN A 459 5.15 -55.17 -3.93
C ASN A 459 4.37 -54.09 -3.15
N GLN A 460 3.59 -54.42 -2.12
CA GLN A 460 2.94 -53.39 -1.27
C GLN A 460 3.87 -52.76 -0.23
N GLN A 461 4.88 -53.50 0.24
CA GLN A 461 5.80 -53.02 1.26
C GLN A 461 7.08 -52.50 0.59
N SER A 462 7.32 -51.19 0.69
CA SER A 462 8.62 -50.61 0.37
C SER A 462 9.69 -51.35 1.16
N GLY A 463 10.71 -51.86 0.46
CA GLY A 463 11.69 -52.77 1.02
C GLY A 463 12.41 -52.22 2.26
N PHE A 464 13.10 -53.13 2.96
CA PHE A 464 13.94 -52.99 4.16
C PHE A 464 14.94 -51.81 4.19
N ASN A 465 14.95 -50.95 3.18
CA ASN A 465 15.87 -49.84 2.97
C ASN A 465 15.39 -48.49 3.56
N SER A 466 14.17 -48.39 4.09
CA SER A 466 13.75 -47.25 4.91
C SER A 466 14.07 -47.55 6.37
N GLY A 467 15.30 -47.22 6.80
CA GLY A 467 15.74 -47.42 8.18
C GLY A 467 14.74 -46.86 9.20
N PHE A 468 14.56 -47.61 10.29
CA PHE A 468 13.73 -47.22 11.43
C PHE A 468 14.31 -45.91 12.00
N ASN A 469 13.69 -44.79 11.70
CA ASN A 469 14.10 -43.48 12.23
C ASN A 469 13.40 -43.31 13.58
N GLU A 470 14.14 -43.32 14.70
CA GLU A 470 13.57 -43.29 16.07
C GLU A 470 12.64 -42.08 16.32
N ASP A 471 12.72 -41.04 15.49
CA ASP A 471 11.87 -39.85 15.57
C ASP A 471 10.49 -39.99 14.88
N ASN A 472 10.28 -41.00 14.02
CA ASN A 472 9.01 -41.21 13.30
C ASN A 472 8.18 -42.34 13.93
N HIS A 473 7.32 -41.99 14.88
CA HIS A 473 6.44 -42.94 15.60
C HIS A 473 5.25 -43.45 14.78
N TYR A 474 5.03 -42.95 13.56
CA TYR A 474 3.88 -43.27 12.73
C TYR A 474 4.28 -43.67 11.30
N ASP A 475 3.71 -44.78 10.82
CA ASP A 475 3.97 -45.34 9.48
C ASP A 475 3.27 -44.57 8.34
N LYS A 476 2.30 -43.70 8.67
CA LYS A 476 1.50 -42.93 7.70
C LYS A 476 1.43 -41.45 8.12
N PRO A 477 1.55 -40.49 7.18
CA PRO A 477 1.34 -39.09 7.50
C PRO A 477 -0.12 -38.84 7.93
N LEU A 478 -0.31 -37.99 8.94
CA LEU A 478 -1.62 -37.64 9.52
C LEU A 478 -2.64 -37.15 8.46
N PHE A 479 -2.16 -36.65 7.31
CA PHE A 479 -2.98 -36.16 6.19
C PHE A 479 -2.71 -36.87 4.86
N ALA A 480 -2.63 -38.20 4.86
CA ALA A 480 -2.53 -39.00 3.62
C ALA A 480 -3.67 -38.74 2.59
N ALA A 481 -4.75 -38.07 3.01
CA ALA A 481 -5.86 -37.62 2.17
C ALA A 481 -5.60 -36.29 1.41
N GLN A 482 -4.44 -35.64 1.56
CA GLN A 482 -4.14 -34.38 0.85
C GLN A 482 -4.24 -34.50 -0.69
N ASP A 483 -3.86 -35.65 -1.25
CA ASP A 483 -3.96 -35.91 -2.69
C ASP A 483 -5.43 -35.94 -3.15
N ALA A 484 -6.33 -36.52 -2.35
CA ALA A 484 -7.77 -36.50 -2.61
C ALA A 484 -8.36 -35.10 -2.39
N ILE A 485 -7.90 -34.36 -1.37
CA ILE A 485 -8.32 -32.98 -1.11
C ILE A 485 -7.90 -32.06 -2.27
N SER A 486 -6.73 -32.28 -2.87
CA SER A 486 -6.27 -31.53 -4.04
C SER A 486 -7.13 -31.76 -5.29
N SER A 487 -7.75 -32.95 -5.40
CA SER A 487 -8.69 -33.28 -6.47
C SER A 487 -10.11 -32.74 -6.28
N ILE A 488 -10.50 -32.36 -5.04
CA ILE A 488 -11.82 -31.79 -4.76
C ILE A 488 -11.97 -30.38 -5.33
N TYR A 489 -10.89 -29.59 -5.42
CA TYR A 489 -10.94 -28.20 -5.86
C TYR A 489 -10.31 -27.95 -7.24
N ARG A 490 -9.75 -28.97 -7.89
CA ARG A 490 -9.08 -28.81 -9.19
C ARG A 490 -9.55 -29.89 -10.18
N PRO A 491 -10.53 -29.58 -11.04
CA PRO A 491 -10.98 -30.49 -12.08
C PRO A 491 -9.81 -30.85 -13.02
N ARG A 492 -9.61 -32.14 -13.31
CA ARG A 492 -8.63 -32.58 -14.30
C ARG A 492 -9.23 -32.41 -15.70
N ALA A 493 -8.79 -31.37 -16.41
CA ALA A 493 -9.32 -30.97 -17.71
C ALA A 493 -9.02 -31.93 -18.90
N ASN A 494 -8.63 -33.18 -18.67
CA ASN A 494 -8.26 -34.13 -19.72
C ASN A 494 -9.02 -35.47 -19.60
N MET A 495 -10.35 -35.40 -19.52
CA MET A 495 -11.23 -36.50 -19.95
C MET A 495 -12.36 -35.88 -20.77
N ASP A 496 -12.19 -35.89 -22.09
CA ASP A 496 -13.20 -35.47 -23.05
C ASP A 496 -14.36 -36.48 -23.14
N GLU A 497 -15.54 -35.92 -23.41
CA GLU A 497 -16.78 -36.54 -23.91
C GLU A 497 -17.65 -37.35 -22.93
N ASP A 498 -18.26 -36.65 -21.97
CA ASP A 498 -19.68 -36.86 -21.61
C ASP A 498 -20.21 -35.58 -20.92
N ASP A 499 -20.30 -34.46 -21.66
CA ASP A 499 -20.91 -33.20 -21.21
C ASP A 499 -22.45 -33.31 -21.17
N GLY A 500 -22.95 -34.20 -20.32
CA GLY A 500 -24.34 -34.25 -19.91
C GLY A 500 -24.52 -33.62 -18.52
N PRO A 501 -25.72 -33.07 -18.20
CA PRO A 501 -26.04 -32.50 -16.89
C PRO A 501 -25.94 -33.49 -15.71
N GLU A 502 -25.58 -34.74 -15.97
CA GLU A 502 -25.40 -35.84 -15.00
C GLU A 502 -23.92 -36.11 -14.64
N ALA A 503 -22.95 -35.45 -15.28
CA ALA A 503 -21.53 -35.72 -15.07
C ALA A 503 -21.05 -35.33 -13.66
N GLY A 504 -21.50 -34.16 -13.17
CA GLY A 504 -21.23 -33.69 -11.80
C GLY A 504 -21.83 -34.60 -10.73
N ASP A 505 -23.06 -35.10 -10.97
CA ASP A 505 -23.75 -36.00 -10.05
C ASP A 505 -23.08 -37.39 -10.00
N ARG A 506 -22.55 -37.89 -11.12
CA ARG A 506 -21.79 -39.15 -11.17
C ARG A 506 -20.44 -39.05 -10.46
N GLU A 507 -19.77 -37.90 -10.52
CA GLU A 507 -18.51 -37.67 -9.80
C GLU A 507 -18.76 -37.53 -8.30
N MET A 508 -19.80 -36.80 -7.90
CA MET A 508 -20.26 -36.70 -6.50
C MET A 508 -20.73 -38.06 -5.95
N ALA A 509 -21.46 -38.85 -6.75
CA ALA A 509 -21.86 -40.21 -6.37
C ALA A 509 -20.67 -41.17 -6.27
N LYS A 510 -19.60 -41.00 -7.07
CA LYS A 510 -18.34 -41.76 -6.92
C LYS A 510 -17.60 -41.38 -5.64
N ILE A 511 -17.58 -40.10 -5.26
CA ILE A 511 -16.98 -39.63 -3.99
C ILE A 511 -17.78 -40.15 -2.79
N GLN A 512 -19.12 -40.14 -2.86
CA GLN A 512 -19.99 -40.68 -1.81
C GLN A 512 -19.92 -42.22 -1.71
N LYS A 513 -19.83 -42.94 -2.83
CA LYS A 513 -19.65 -44.41 -2.85
C LYS A 513 -18.25 -44.84 -2.42
N ALA A 514 -17.22 -44.04 -2.68
CA ALA A 514 -15.88 -44.25 -2.17
C ALA A 514 -15.85 -43.87 -0.69
N SER A 515 -16.46 -44.71 0.15
CA SER A 515 -16.56 -44.59 1.62
C SER A 515 -15.21 -44.70 2.36
N ARG A 516 -14.14 -44.11 1.81
CA ARG A 516 -12.77 -44.12 2.35
C ARG A 516 -12.60 -43.24 3.59
N PHE A 517 -13.56 -42.35 3.88
CA PHE A 517 -13.60 -41.59 5.13
C PHE A 517 -14.30 -42.33 6.27
N GLY A 518 -15.04 -43.42 6.00
CA GLY A 518 -15.75 -44.19 7.03
C GLY A 518 -14.85 -45.07 7.90
N GLU A 519 -13.63 -45.40 7.43
CA GLU A 519 -12.70 -46.29 8.14
C GLU A 519 -11.66 -45.51 8.97
N ALA A 520 -11.33 -44.28 8.57
CA ALA A 520 -10.35 -43.42 9.26
C ALA A 520 -10.93 -42.60 10.43
N LEU A 521 -12.25 -42.45 10.52
CA LEU A 521 -12.92 -41.60 11.54
C LEU A 521 -13.90 -42.34 12.46
N GLY A 522 -13.96 -43.68 12.38
CA GLY A 522 -14.87 -44.49 13.19
C GLY A 522 -16.34 -44.35 12.74
N LYS A 523 -17.06 -45.46 12.71
CA LYS A 523 -18.50 -45.52 12.37
C LYS A 523 -19.36 -44.90 13.49
N GLY A 524 -19.25 -43.60 13.71
CA GLY A 524 -20.15 -42.83 14.56
C GLY A 524 -20.96 -41.86 13.71
N THR A 525 -22.17 -42.22 13.32
CA THR A 525 -23.14 -41.25 12.81
C THR A 525 -23.51 -40.29 13.95
N PHE A 526 -23.33 -38.99 13.73
CA PHE A 526 -23.71 -37.94 14.68
C PHE A 526 -25.24 -38.00 14.91
N LYS A 527 -25.66 -38.19 16.16
CA LYS A 527 -27.09 -38.20 16.54
C LYS A 527 -27.73 -36.86 16.17
N GLY A 528 -28.58 -36.84 15.15
CA GLY A 528 -29.32 -35.64 14.71
C GLY A 528 -29.26 -35.35 13.20
N ALA A 529 -28.45 -36.10 12.43
CA ALA A 529 -28.33 -35.90 10.98
C ALA A 529 -29.31 -36.73 10.12
N GLY A 530 -30.31 -37.40 10.74
CA GLY A 530 -31.22 -38.32 10.06
C GLY A 530 -32.47 -37.69 9.43
N ASP A 531 -32.86 -36.48 9.82
CA ASP A 531 -34.18 -35.90 9.50
C ASP A 531 -34.09 -34.59 8.68
N ALA A 532 -33.06 -34.42 7.85
CA ALA A 532 -32.98 -33.28 6.94
C ALA A 532 -33.36 -33.68 5.51
N GLU A 533 -34.61 -33.43 5.11
CA GLU A 533 -35.00 -33.47 3.70
C GLU A 533 -34.20 -32.43 2.89
N ALA A 534 -33.77 -32.84 1.68
CA ALA A 534 -33.03 -31.99 0.76
C ALA A 534 -33.94 -30.83 0.28
N ARG A 535 -33.61 -29.61 0.70
CA ARG A 535 -34.34 -28.39 0.32
C ARG A 535 -33.94 -27.96 -1.09
N GLU A 536 -34.80 -28.24 -2.07
CA GLU A 536 -34.74 -27.64 -3.41
C GLU A 536 -35.65 -26.40 -3.48
N GLY A 537 -35.05 -25.21 -3.41
CA GLY A 537 -35.72 -23.93 -3.64
C GLY A 537 -34.81 -22.75 -3.30
N PRO A 538 -34.89 -21.61 -4.03
CA PRO A 538 -34.08 -20.44 -3.72
C PRO A 538 -34.52 -19.82 -2.38
N VAL A 539 -33.52 -19.48 -1.56
CA VAL A 539 -33.64 -19.01 -0.18
C VAL A 539 -34.59 -17.81 -0.07
N GLN A 540 -35.77 -18.03 0.54
CA GLN A 540 -36.64 -16.98 1.02
C GLN A 540 -36.30 -16.70 2.48
N PHE A 541 -35.99 -15.45 2.82
CA PHE A 541 -35.72 -15.03 4.19
C PHE A 541 -37.04 -14.70 4.89
N GLU A 542 -37.34 -15.40 5.97
CA GLU A 542 -38.37 -15.00 6.92
C GLU A 542 -37.84 -13.79 7.72
N LYS A 543 -38.57 -12.67 7.64
CA LYS A 543 -38.28 -11.44 8.37
C LYS A 543 -38.66 -11.64 9.84
N GLU A 544 -37.69 -12.02 10.67
CA GLU A 544 -37.87 -11.97 12.13
C GLU A 544 -38.18 -10.54 12.56
N ALA A 545 -39.29 -10.39 13.28
CA ALA A 545 -39.80 -9.12 13.76
C ALA A 545 -38.95 -8.61 14.94
N ALA A 546 -38.59 -7.33 14.85
CA ALA A 546 -37.83 -6.51 15.81
C ALA A 546 -36.30 -6.57 15.67
N ASP A 547 -35.77 -5.69 14.81
CA ASP A 547 -34.36 -5.28 14.73
C ASP A 547 -33.89 -4.73 16.10
N PRO A 548 -33.05 -5.47 16.87
CA PRO A 548 -32.61 -5.07 18.20
C PRO A 548 -31.70 -3.85 18.22
N PHE A 549 -31.24 -3.41 17.05
CA PHE A 549 -30.23 -2.36 16.90
C PHE A 549 -30.75 -1.10 16.21
N ASN A 550 -32.07 -1.01 15.93
CA ASN A 550 -32.72 0.15 15.30
C ASN A 550 -32.02 0.64 14.02
N VAL A 551 -31.37 -0.25 13.30
CA VAL A 551 -30.57 0.03 12.10
C VAL A 551 -31.49 0.45 10.95
N ASP A 552 -32.68 -0.14 10.87
CA ASP A 552 -33.71 0.25 9.90
C ASP A 552 -34.21 1.70 10.12
N LYS A 553 -34.22 2.17 11.38
CA LYS A 553 -34.60 3.54 11.72
C LYS A 553 -33.50 4.54 11.33
N PHE A 554 -32.24 4.14 11.48
CA PHE A 554 -31.09 4.93 11.06
C PHE A 554 -30.98 5.03 9.54
N LEU A 555 -31.26 3.94 8.82
CA LEU A 555 -31.23 3.93 7.35
C LEU A 555 -32.36 4.79 6.75
N SER A 556 -33.57 4.73 7.32
CA SER A 556 -34.69 5.58 6.86
C SER A 556 -34.49 7.07 7.17
N GLU A 557 -33.85 7.41 8.28
CA GLU A 557 -33.50 8.81 8.61
C GLU A 557 -32.42 9.36 7.67
N VAL A 558 -31.41 8.55 7.33
CA VAL A 558 -30.38 8.91 6.33
C VAL A 558 -31.00 9.07 4.94
N GLU A 559 -31.92 8.20 4.54
CA GLU A 559 -32.54 8.27 3.21
C GLU A 559 -33.47 9.50 3.07
N GLN A 560 -34.21 9.86 4.12
CA GLN A 560 -35.03 11.08 4.15
C GLN A 560 -34.19 12.38 4.07
N THR A 561 -32.94 12.38 4.59
CA THR A 561 -32.07 13.58 4.57
C THR A 561 -31.44 13.89 3.20
N THR A 562 -31.49 12.98 2.23
CA THR A 562 -30.81 13.16 0.93
C THR A 562 -31.66 13.82 -0.17
N SER A 563 -32.95 14.06 0.07
CA SER A 563 -33.88 14.61 -0.94
C SER A 563 -34.10 16.13 -0.88
N SER A 564 -33.47 16.87 0.04
CA SER A 564 -33.63 18.34 0.18
C SER A 564 -32.34 19.13 -0.08
N LYS A 565 -32.07 19.33 -1.37
CA LYS A 565 -31.58 20.55 -2.05
C LYS A 565 -30.97 21.71 -1.20
N ARG A 566 -29.68 21.97 -1.46
CA ARG A 566 -28.95 23.27 -1.60
C ARG A 566 -28.95 24.29 -0.45
N GLY A 567 -27.74 24.76 -0.09
CA GLY A 567 -27.53 26.14 0.34
C GLY A 567 -26.28 26.41 1.19
N TYR A 568 -25.25 27.02 0.57
CA TYR A 568 -24.30 28.01 1.11
C TYR A 568 -23.66 27.88 2.51
N GLY A 569 -22.33 28.06 2.55
CA GLY A 569 -21.71 28.98 3.52
C GLY A 569 -20.62 28.45 4.45
N LEU A 570 -19.38 28.73 4.07
CA LEU A 570 -18.29 29.31 4.89
C LEU A 570 -17.76 28.61 6.17
N GLN A 571 -16.42 28.55 6.21
CA GLN A 571 -15.51 28.61 7.38
C GLN A 571 -15.04 27.34 8.09
N SER A 572 -13.77 27.04 7.79
CA SER A 572 -12.67 26.92 8.75
C SER A 572 -12.22 25.51 9.19
N GLU A 573 -10.92 25.30 8.97
CA GLU A 573 -9.95 24.45 9.69
C GLU A 573 -10.19 22.92 9.68
N GLY A 574 -9.27 22.09 9.19
CA GLY A 574 -7.82 22.16 9.37
C GLY A 574 -7.38 21.13 10.41
N ARG A 575 -7.44 19.82 10.09
CA ARG A 575 -6.85 18.75 10.91
C ARG A 575 -5.89 17.89 10.09
N GLN A 576 -4.60 18.02 10.42
CA GLN A 576 -3.51 17.16 9.97
C GLN A 576 -3.43 15.86 10.81
N PRO A 577 -2.83 14.78 10.26
CA PRO A 577 -2.92 13.41 10.78
C PRO A 577 -1.85 13.02 11.81
N LYS A 578 -2.10 11.87 12.45
CA LYS A 578 -1.34 11.24 13.53
C LYS A 578 0.06 10.74 13.10
N ARG A 579 0.96 10.81 14.08
CA ARG A 579 2.38 10.41 14.14
C ARG A 579 2.71 9.01 13.62
N ALA A 580 3.91 8.90 13.03
CA ALA A 580 4.70 7.68 12.90
C ALA A 580 5.79 7.60 13.98
N ARG A 581 6.14 6.37 14.33
CA ARG A 581 7.13 5.89 15.29
C ARG A 581 8.50 5.81 14.59
N VAL A 582 9.59 6.16 15.26
CA VAL A 582 10.97 5.94 14.79
C VAL A 582 11.74 5.28 15.91
N ASP A 583 12.47 4.25 15.51
CA ASP A 583 13.24 3.30 16.30
C ASP A 583 14.56 3.89 16.81
N GLU A 584 15.07 3.24 17.86
CA GLU A 584 16.39 3.42 18.46
C GLU A 584 17.47 2.90 17.51
N ASP A 585 18.59 3.62 17.41
CA ASP A 585 19.88 3.07 16.99
C ASP A 585 20.99 3.72 17.83
N ASP A 586 21.97 2.87 18.13
CA ASP A 586 23.16 3.05 18.95
C ASP A 586 24.12 4.16 18.47
N ASP A 587 24.64 4.93 19.44
CA ASP A 587 26.07 5.22 19.70
C ASP A 587 26.22 6.28 20.81
#